data_AF-A0A925XMF7-F1
#
_entry.id   AF-A0A925XMF7-F1
#
_cell.length_a   1.000
_cell.length_b   1.000
_cell.length_c   1.000
_cell.angle_alpha   90.00
_cell.angle_beta   90.00
_cell.angle_gamma   90.00
#
_symmetry.space_group_name_H-M   'P 1'
#
loop_
_entity.id
_entity.type
_entity.pdbx_description
1 polymer ?
#
loop_
_entity_poly.entity_id
_entity_poly.type
_entity_poly.pdbx_seq_one_letter_code
_entity_poly.pdbx_strand_id
1 'polypeptide(L)'
;MPFTSIRLPALLALLFFINLSGCNYFQGSQSDADADLAALEDEDTKELDADSDRDSSSSEGELELKLKVGDRFPLTKRVEQRLTQVDGQGKSVYWSLTEMLLSLSVEEVRDGNKLLSVRYHRVRYGHDIAGKKVEYASDSPQQTIPPEALAYAGLHENGFSFWIGPDNRVRELVGFPEFLQRCVRNVPPQLRQSVLAQLEGTHSENDLANFVDDGIGLLPYSNNPRHPAVAVKVGSAWDLKPRMSEGPIPMQINTRCVLKELTDSTAEISLIGKIAPDNAPTLVRDGNREMRVFVNGGHCSGTCKIDRRTGLPTNSQIKRYLEMTVQTADGTEIQQRKESLTSISSFLDQPGGPQQQQASGSYDAGVQQSVHIRETPLATRTR
;
A
#
# COMPACT_ATOMS: atom_id res chain seq x y z
N MET A 1 -49.92 7.09 -1.96
CA MET A 1 -48.68 7.69 -2.48
C MET A 1 -47.67 6.55 -2.65
N PRO A 2 -46.98 6.41 -3.79
CA PRO A 2 -45.95 5.38 -3.91
C PRO A 2 -44.71 5.82 -3.12
N PHE A 3 -44.22 4.96 -2.24
CA PHE A 3 -42.88 5.12 -1.66
C PHE A 3 -41.88 5.00 -2.81
N THR A 4 -41.28 6.13 -3.21
CA THR A 4 -40.17 6.12 -4.15
C THR A 4 -38.99 5.47 -3.44
N SER A 5 -38.64 4.25 -3.85
CA SER A 5 -37.51 3.51 -3.30
C SER A 5 -36.25 4.37 -3.40
N ILE A 6 -35.78 4.84 -2.24
CA ILE A 6 -34.65 5.75 -2.13
C ILE A 6 -33.42 4.95 -2.53
N ARG A 7 -32.92 5.20 -3.74
CA ARG A 7 -31.71 4.54 -4.22
C ARG A 7 -30.54 4.88 -3.28
N LEU A 8 -29.75 3.86 -2.97
CA LEU A 8 -28.66 3.88 -1.99
C LEU A 8 -27.23 4.15 -2.56
N PRO A 9 -26.98 4.69 -3.78
CA PRO A 9 -25.63 4.66 -4.38
C PRO A 9 -24.64 5.65 -3.76
N ALA A 10 -25.10 6.72 -3.09
CA ALA A 10 -24.22 7.70 -2.46
C ALA A 10 -23.52 7.15 -1.20
N LEU A 11 -24.25 6.37 -0.40
CA LEU A 11 -23.80 5.66 0.81
C LEU A 11 -22.57 4.76 0.55
N LEU A 12 -22.42 4.31 -0.68
CA LEU A 12 -21.42 3.32 -1.12
C LEU A 12 -20.12 3.95 -1.61
N ALA A 13 -20.12 5.25 -1.91
CA ALA A 13 -18.93 5.98 -2.33
C ALA A 13 -17.93 6.10 -1.17
N LEU A 14 -18.37 6.64 -0.04
CA LEU A 14 -17.46 7.18 0.97
C LEU A 14 -16.59 6.11 1.64
N LEU A 15 -17.17 4.94 1.95
CA LEU A 15 -16.46 3.78 2.54
C LEU A 15 -15.48 3.08 1.58
N PHE A 16 -15.55 3.42 0.29
CA PHE A 16 -14.73 2.84 -0.78
C PHE A 16 -13.62 3.77 -1.26
N PHE A 17 -13.69 5.08 -0.96
CA PHE A 17 -12.67 6.05 -1.42
C PHE A 17 -11.44 6.18 -0.52
N ILE A 18 -11.38 5.47 0.62
CA ILE A 18 -10.19 5.46 1.48
C ILE A 18 -9.21 4.40 1.00
N ASN A 19 -8.50 4.74 -0.08
CA ASN A 19 -7.72 3.79 -0.88
C ASN A 19 -6.29 4.25 -1.18
N LEU A 20 -5.76 5.24 -0.43
CA LEU A 20 -4.38 5.74 -0.62
C LEU A 20 -3.36 5.30 0.44
N SER A 21 -3.80 4.60 1.47
CA SER A 21 -3.03 3.53 2.12
C SER A 21 -3.99 2.59 2.84
N GLY A 22 -3.47 1.56 3.51
CA GLY A 22 -4.24 0.52 4.21
C GLY A 22 -5.00 0.95 5.48
N CYS A 23 -5.50 2.20 5.52
CA CYS A 23 -6.20 2.88 6.64
C CYS A 23 -5.22 3.30 7.82
N ASN A 24 -5.49 4.30 8.72
CA ASN A 24 -4.54 4.91 9.74
C ASN A 24 -5.15 5.47 11.12
N TYR A 25 -5.02 4.75 12.29
CA TYR A 25 -5.69 4.68 13.69
C TYR A 25 -5.45 5.76 14.77
N PHE A 26 -5.52 5.22 16.01
CA PHE A 26 -5.56 5.82 17.34
C PHE A 26 -6.87 6.60 17.58
N GLN A 27 -7.51 6.62 18.77
CA GLN A 27 -7.23 6.11 20.13
C GLN A 27 -8.35 5.13 20.55
N GLY A 28 -8.29 4.27 21.58
CA GLY A 28 -7.20 3.93 22.50
C GLY A 28 -7.71 3.39 23.86
N SER A 29 -7.58 2.07 24.10
CA SER A 29 -7.54 1.46 25.45
C SER A 29 -7.07 0.00 25.35
N GLN A 30 -6.11 -0.44 26.18
CA GLN A 30 -5.69 -1.85 26.20
C GLN A 30 -6.78 -2.75 26.80
N SER A 31 -7.06 -3.88 26.14
CA SER A 31 -7.83 -5.00 26.69
C SER A 31 -7.25 -6.34 26.21
N ASP A 32 -7.53 -7.39 26.98
CA ASP A 32 -6.89 -8.71 26.91
C ASP A 32 -7.11 -9.45 25.57
N ALA A 33 -6.18 -9.30 24.63
CA ALA A 33 -6.27 -9.89 23.29
C ALA A 33 -5.42 -11.17 23.08
N ASP A 34 -4.54 -11.50 24.03
CA ASP A 34 -3.48 -12.50 23.84
C ASP A 34 -3.98 -13.95 23.82
N ALA A 35 -5.10 -14.24 24.50
CA ALA A 35 -5.65 -15.60 24.59
C ALA A 35 -6.28 -16.11 23.28
N ASP A 36 -6.82 -15.20 22.46
CA ASP A 36 -7.60 -15.58 21.26
C ASP A 36 -6.73 -15.77 20.01
N LEU A 37 -5.50 -15.26 19.99
CA LEU A 37 -4.59 -15.37 18.84
C LEU A 37 -4.14 -16.82 18.61
N ALA A 38 -3.92 -17.59 19.68
CA ALA A 38 -3.53 -19.00 19.60
C ALA A 38 -4.62 -19.88 18.96
N ALA A 39 -5.90 -19.56 19.14
CA ALA A 39 -7.00 -20.34 18.57
C ALA A 39 -7.11 -20.22 17.04
N LEU A 40 -6.57 -19.14 16.44
CA LEU A 40 -6.53 -18.96 14.99
C LEU A 40 -5.38 -19.72 14.32
N GLU A 41 -4.35 -20.13 15.07
CA GLU A 41 -3.24 -20.92 14.52
C GLU A 41 -3.69 -22.36 14.19
N ASP A 42 -4.74 -22.87 14.83
CA ASP A 42 -5.23 -24.25 14.68
C ASP A 42 -6.09 -24.51 13.42
N GLU A 43 -6.65 -23.48 12.77
CA GLU A 43 -7.50 -23.66 11.57
C GLU A 43 -6.72 -23.52 10.25
N ASP A 44 -5.91 -22.46 10.09
CA ASP A 44 -5.15 -22.22 8.84
C ASP A 44 -3.93 -23.17 8.66
N THR A 45 -3.45 -23.84 9.72
CA THR A 45 -2.26 -24.73 9.64
C THR A 45 -2.60 -26.13 9.11
N LYS A 46 -3.87 -26.54 9.10
CA LYS A 46 -4.26 -27.94 8.81
C LYS A 46 -4.24 -28.37 7.32
N GLU A 47 -4.01 -27.46 6.37
CA GLU A 47 -3.93 -27.79 4.93
C GLU A 47 -2.50 -27.90 4.35
N LEU A 48 -1.43 -27.72 5.16
CA LEU A 48 -0.05 -27.69 4.63
C LEU A 48 0.91 -28.78 5.16
N ASP A 49 0.60 -29.45 6.27
CA ASP A 49 1.53 -30.39 6.92
C ASP A 49 1.33 -31.85 6.43
N ALA A 50 1.84 -32.14 5.23
CA ALA A 50 1.83 -33.50 4.67
C ALA A 50 3.14 -33.96 3.98
N ASP A 51 4.27 -33.23 4.09
CA ASP A 51 5.61 -33.75 3.76
C ASP A 51 6.76 -32.89 4.33
N SER A 52 7.24 -33.13 5.56
CA SER A 52 8.39 -32.38 6.12
C SER A 52 9.23 -33.11 7.19
N ASP A 53 9.41 -34.43 7.08
CA ASP A 53 10.47 -35.16 7.81
C ASP A 53 11.86 -34.89 7.17
N ARG A 54 12.29 -33.63 7.20
CA ARG A 54 13.64 -33.21 6.79
C ARG A 54 14.34 -32.44 7.89
N ASP A 55 15.33 -33.12 8.45
CA ASP A 55 16.45 -32.65 9.28
C ASP A 55 16.64 -31.11 9.30
N SER A 56 15.90 -30.45 10.19
CA SER A 56 15.96 -29.01 10.37
C SER A 56 17.11 -28.65 11.30
N SER A 57 18.34 -28.69 10.76
CA SER A 57 19.48 -28.01 11.36
C SER A 57 19.11 -26.53 11.52
N SER A 58 18.72 -26.14 12.73
CA SER A 58 17.92 -24.93 12.93
C SER A 58 18.72 -23.69 12.53
N SER A 59 18.39 -23.08 11.39
CA SER A 59 19.12 -21.92 10.89
C SER A 59 18.83 -20.70 11.78
N GLU A 60 19.91 -20.19 12.37
CA GLU A 60 19.94 -18.95 13.12
C GLU A 60 20.64 -17.89 12.28
N GLY A 61 20.19 -16.64 12.37
CA GLY A 61 20.81 -15.55 11.65
C GLY A 61 20.15 -14.21 11.91
N GLU A 62 20.73 -13.16 11.34
CA GLU A 62 20.27 -11.79 11.58
C GLU A 62 19.38 -11.27 10.44
N LEU A 63 18.36 -10.50 10.81
CA LEU A 63 17.59 -9.61 9.94
C LEU A 63 17.95 -8.15 10.25
N GLU A 64 18.36 -7.40 9.24
CA GLU A 64 18.70 -5.97 9.32
C GLU A 64 18.57 -5.27 7.96
N LEU A 65 18.38 -3.94 7.96
CA LEU A 65 18.40 -3.10 6.75
C LEU A 65 19.84 -2.77 6.31
N LYS A 66 20.31 -3.42 5.25
CA LYS A 66 21.67 -3.32 4.68
C LYS A 66 21.75 -2.38 3.46
N LEU A 67 21.01 -1.26 3.49
CA LEU A 67 20.92 -0.32 2.36
C LEU A 67 22.08 0.68 2.32
N LYS A 68 22.49 1.07 1.10
CA LYS A 68 23.57 2.03 0.81
C LYS A 68 23.04 3.21 -0.02
N VAL A 69 23.66 4.39 0.14
CA VAL A 69 23.34 5.57 -0.68
C VAL A 69 23.45 5.25 -2.18
N GLY A 70 22.44 5.63 -2.95
CA GLY A 70 22.34 5.34 -4.38
C GLY A 70 21.69 3.99 -4.72
N ASP A 71 21.44 3.11 -3.75
CA ASP A 71 20.62 1.92 -3.99
C ASP A 71 19.19 2.34 -4.41
N ARG A 72 18.63 1.64 -5.40
CA ARG A 72 17.29 1.91 -5.94
C ARG A 72 16.48 0.62 -6.09
N PHE A 73 15.25 0.65 -5.61
CA PHE A 73 14.38 -0.52 -5.54
C PHE A 73 13.05 -0.24 -6.27
N PRO A 74 12.86 -0.73 -7.50
CA PRO A 74 11.57 -0.68 -8.18
C PRO A 74 10.61 -1.67 -7.53
N LEU A 75 9.42 -1.19 -7.13
CA LEU A 75 8.38 -1.95 -6.47
C LEU A 75 7.06 -1.81 -7.24
N THR A 76 6.34 -2.90 -7.41
CA THR A 76 4.92 -2.90 -7.75
C THR A 76 4.11 -3.14 -6.49
N LYS A 77 3.16 -2.25 -6.18
CA LYS A 77 2.10 -2.47 -5.20
C LYS A 77 0.79 -2.70 -5.94
N ARG A 78 0.00 -3.68 -5.48
CA ARG A 78 -1.36 -3.95 -5.93
C ARG A 78 -2.26 -4.09 -4.72
N VAL A 79 -3.38 -3.37 -4.71
CA VAL A 79 -4.41 -3.43 -3.67
C VAL A 79 -5.74 -3.77 -4.34
N GLU A 80 -6.26 -4.94 -4.05
CA GLU A 80 -7.61 -5.37 -4.42
C GLU A 80 -8.51 -5.26 -3.20
N GLN A 81 -9.73 -4.77 -3.40
CA GLN A 81 -10.76 -4.74 -2.35
C GLN A 81 -12.09 -5.25 -2.86
N ARG A 82 -12.80 -5.99 -2.00
CA ARG A 82 -14.17 -6.44 -2.21
C ARG A 82 -15.02 -6.05 -1.00
N LEU A 83 -16.06 -5.25 -1.20
CA LEU A 83 -17.06 -4.97 -0.18
C LEU A 83 -18.33 -5.75 -0.51
N THR A 84 -18.71 -6.66 0.37
CA THR A 84 -20.02 -7.31 0.35
C THR A 84 -20.94 -6.57 1.31
N GLN A 85 -22.16 -6.28 0.87
CA GLN A 85 -23.23 -5.70 1.68
C GLN A 85 -24.43 -6.64 1.69
N VAL A 86 -25.11 -6.76 2.82
CA VAL A 86 -26.41 -7.43 2.97
C VAL A 86 -27.37 -6.49 3.69
N ASP A 87 -28.49 -6.22 3.05
CA ASP A 87 -29.57 -5.37 3.56
C ASP A 87 -30.95 -5.95 3.17
N GLY A 88 -32.04 -5.23 3.49
CA GLY A 88 -33.41 -5.67 3.19
C GLY A 88 -33.77 -5.81 1.70
N GLN A 89 -32.91 -5.35 0.77
CA GLN A 89 -33.07 -5.57 -0.67
C GLN A 89 -32.23 -6.75 -1.19
N GLY A 90 -31.36 -7.32 -0.35
CA GLY A 90 -30.57 -8.52 -0.66
C GLY A 90 -29.06 -8.29 -0.50
N LYS A 91 -28.28 -9.02 -1.30
CA LYS A 91 -26.81 -8.98 -1.28
C LYS A 91 -26.26 -8.17 -2.44
N SER A 92 -25.44 -7.17 -2.14
CA SER A 92 -24.66 -6.41 -3.12
C SER A 92 -23.17 -6.64 -2.95
N VAL A 93 -22.40 -6.51 -4.04
CA VAL A 93 -20.93 -6.67 -4.04
C VAL A 93 -20.29 -5.58 -4.88
N TYR A 94 -19.23 -4.97 -4.37
CA TYR A 94 -18.46 -3.90 -5.00
C TYR A 94 -16.97 -4.28 -5.02
N TRP A 95 -16.23 -3.84 -6.04
CA TRP A 95 -14.80 -4.11 -6.17
C TRP A 95 -14.00 -2.85 -6.50
N SER A 96 -12.77 -2.74 -5.98
CA SER A 96 -11.76 -1.79 -6.46
C SER A 96 -10.41 -2.47 -6.64
N LEU A 97 -9.63 -1.89 -7.55
CA LEU A 97 -8.24 -2.22 -7.81
C LEU A 97 -7.43 -0.92 -7.83
N THR A 98 -6.34 -0.87 -7.07
CA THR A 98 -5.30 0.14 -7.18
C THR A 98 -3.96 -0.54 -7.47
N GLU A 99 -3.30 -0.19 -8.56
CA GLU A 99 -1.95 -0.66 -8.90
C GLU A 99 -1.00 0.52 -8.97
N MET A 100 0.19 0.38 -8.38
CA MET A 100 1.22 1.41 -8.36
C MET A 100 2.57 0.80 -8.73
N LEU A 101 3.22 1.35 -9.75
CA LEU A 101 4.66 1.14 -9.98
C LEU A 101 5.39 2.32 -9.35
N LEU A 102 6.23 2.06 -8.36
CA LEU A 102 7.01 3.06 -7.65
C LEU A 102 8.48 2.64 -7.54
N SER A 103 9.35 3.55 -7.12
CA SER A 103 10.70 3.19 -6.69
C SER A 103 11.06 3.84 -5.36
N LEU A 104 11.68 3.06 -4.48
CA LEU A 104 12.51 3.60 -3.40
C LEU A 104 13.89 3.98 -3.95
N SER A 105 14.48 5.05 -3.44
CA SER A 105 15.92 5.33 -3.59
C SER A 105 16.52 5.76 -2.26
N VAL A 106 17.75 5.36 -1.96
CA VAL A 106 18.46 5.75 -0.72
C VAL A 106 19.24 7.03 -0.98
N GLU A 107 18.76 8.13 -0.41
CA GLU A 107 19.35 9.46 -0.61
C GLU A 107 20.50 9.74 0.38
N GLU A 108 20.33 9.32 1.64
CA GLU A 108 21.28 9.57 2.73
C GLU A 108 21.31 8.39 3.71
N VAL A 109 22.47 8.15 4.34
CA VAL A 109 22.59 7.25 5.50
C VAL A 109 23.36 7.99 6.60
N ARG A 110 22.74 8.13 7.78
CA ARG A 110 23.25 8.92 8.89
C ARG A 110 22.90 8.26 10.22
N ASP A 111 23.90 8.03 11.07
CA ASP A 111 23.74 7.50 12.43
C ASP A 111 22.91 6.19 12.47
N GLY A 112 23.05 5.35 11.44
CA GLY A 112 22.29 4.11 11.22
C GLY A 112 20.93 4.30 10.54
N ASN A 113 20.32 5.48 10.64
CA ASN A 113 19.10 5.87 9.94
C ASN A 113 19.37 6.06 8.45
N LYS A 114 18.33 5.89 7.63
CA LYS A 114 18.40 5.95 6.17
C LYS A 114 17.29 6.85 5.65
N LEU A 115 17.61 7.81 4.79
CA LEU A 115 16.64 8.65 4.09
C LEU A 115 16.26 7.94 2.79
N LEU A 116 15.00 7.51 2.71
CA LEU A 116 14.42 6.86 1.53
C LEU A 116 13.51 7.85 0.81
N SER A 117 13.69 8.03 -0.50
CA SER A 117 12.73 8.72 -1.37
C SER A 117 11.78 7.73 -2.02
N VAL A 118 10.48 8.05 -2.06
CA VAL A 118 9.45 7.33 -2.82
C VAL A 118 9.11 8.13 -4.06
N ARG A 119 9.07 7.51 -5.23
CA ARG A 119 8.52 8.11 -6.46
C ARG A 119 7.56 7.16 -7.17
N TYR A 120 6.35 7.62 -7.47
CA TYR A 120 5.36 6.84 -8.22
C TYR A 120 5.51 7.11 -9.72
N HIS A 121 5.87 6.08 -10.48
CA HIS A 121 6.05 6.16 -11.94
C HIS A 121 4.73 5.88 -12.68
N ARG A 122 3.94 4.92 -12.20
CA ARG A 122 2.62 4.62 -12.78
C ARG A 122 1.59 4.36 -11.69
N VAL A 123 0.37 4.80 -11.93
CA VAL A 123 -0.79 4.48 -11.09
C VAL A 123 -1.96 4.09 -11.97
N ARG A 124 -2.61 2.98 -11.62
CA ARG A 124 -3.87 2.52 -12.20
C ARG A 124 -4.90 2.40 -11.09
N TYR A 125 -6.11 2.83 -11.36
CA TYR A 125 -7.21 2.79 -10.42
C TYR A 125 -8.48 2.34 -11.15
N GLY A 126 -9.24 1.44 -10.55
CA GLY A 126 -10.53 1.02 -11.08
C GLY A 126 -11.49 0.63 -9.96
N HIS A 127 -12.79 0.83 -10.18
CA HIS A 127 -13.84 0.27 -9.32
C HIS A 127 -15.14 0.00 -10.08
N ASP A 128 -15.99 -0.81 -9.48
CA ASP A 128 -17.44 -0.87 -9.75
C ASP A 128 -18.20 -0.74 -8.43
N ILE A 129 -18.88 0.39 -8.24
CA ILE A 129 -19.66 0.72 -7.06
C ILE A 129 -21.08 1.03 -7.52
N ALA A 130 -22.06 0.25 -7.06
CA ALA A 130 -23.47 0.39 -7.45
C ALA A 130 -23.72 0.44 -8.98
N GLY A 131 -22.89 -0.24 -9.78
CA GLY A 131 -22.96 -0.22 -11.25
C GLY A 131 -22.29 1.00 -11.90
N LYS A 132 -21.75 1.94 -11.11
CA LYS A 132 -20.86 3.00 -11.59
C LYS A 132 -19.45 2.42 -11.69
N LYS A 133 -18.99 2.26 -12.92
CA LYS A 133 -17.59 1.92 -13.22
C LYS A 133 -16.77 3.18 -13.40
N VAL A 134 -15.59 3.20 -12.79
CA VAL A 134 -14.55 4.23 -12.99
C VAL A 134 -13.25 3.52 -13.27
N GLU A 135 -12.50 4.02 -14.26
CA GLU A 135 -11.17 3.52 -14.62
C GLU A 135 -10.23 4.70 -14.90
N TYR A 136 -9.00 4.60 -14.41
CA TYR A 136 -7.92 5.57 -14.60
C TYR A 136 -6.58 4.84 -14.73
N ALA A 137 -5.71 5.32 -15.61
CA ALA A 137 -4.33 4.87 -15.73
C ALA A 137 -3.45 6.04 -16.12
N SER A 138 -2.37 6.28 -15.37
CA SER A 138 -1.50 7.45 -15.58
C SER A 138 -0.66 7.39 -16.85
N ASP A 139 -0.45 6.20 -17.41
CA ASP A 139 0.22 5.96 -18.70
C ASP A 139 -0.73 6.02 -19.91
N SER A 140 -2.02 6.30 -19.69
CA SER A 140 -3.06 6.38 -20.72
C SER A 140 -3.76 7.76 -20.65
N PRO A 141 -3.36 8.76 -21.47
CA PRO A 141 -3.85 10.13 -21.32
C PRO A 141 -5.35 10.27 -21.61
N GLN A 142 -6.14 10.38 -20.54
CA GLN A 142 -7.57 10.70 -20.60
C GLN A 142 -7.77 12.22 -20.75
N GLN A 143 -8.72 12.65 -21.58
CA GLN A 143 -9.06 14.08 -21.74
C GLN A 143 -9.68 14.69 -20.46
N THR A 144 -10.37 13.87 -19.66
CA THR A 144 -10.98 14.26 -18.39
C THR A 144 -10.77 13.15 -17.39
N ILE A 145 -10.20 13.46 -16.24
CA ILE A 145 -9.98 12.50 -15.15
C ILE A 145 -11.27 12.45 -14.31
N PRO A 146 -11.85 11.26 -14.04
CA PRO A 146 -13.01 11.12 -13.15
C PRO A 146 -12.73 11.75 -11.78
N PRO A 147 -13.69 12.45 -11.14
CA PRO A 147 -13.50 13.04 -9.81
C PRO A 147 -12.93 12.07 -8.76
N GLU A 148 -13.39 10.82 -8.83
CA GLU A 148 -12.96 9.69 -8.01
C GLU A 148 -11.49 9.29 -8.19
N ALA A 149 -10.92 9.58 -9.37
CA ALA A 149 -9.55 9.24 -9.74
C ALA A 149 -8.54 10.38 -9.50
N LEU A 150 -9.02 11.59 -9.13
CA LEU A 150 -8.20 12.80 -9.06
C LEU A 150 -7.03 12.69 -8.06
N ALA A 151 -7.23 12.03 -6.91
CA ALA A 151 -6.18 11.85 -5.91
C ALA A 151 -5.03 10.97 -6.45
N TYR A 152 -5.36 9.87 -7.14
CA TYR A 152 -4.39 8.96 -7.77
C TYR A 152 -3.62 9.62 -8.91
N ALA A 153 -4.28 10.49 -9.69
CA ALA A 153 -3.64 11.23 -10.75
C ALA A 153 -2.56 12.20 -10.24
N GLY A 154 -2.72 12.71 -9.01
CA GLY A 154 -1.73 13.54 -8.33
C GLY A 154 -0.44 12.81 -7.92
N LEU A 155 -0.45 11.48 -7.88
CA LEU A 155 0.71 10.67 -7.51
C LEU A 155 1.71 10.52 -8.66
N HIS A 156 1.26 10.51 -9.91
CA HIS A 156 2.10 10.21 -11.07
C HIS A 156 3.24 11.23 -11.22
N GLU A 157 4.47 10.71 -11.31
CA GLU A 157 5.74 11.47 -11.30
C GLU A 157 5.93 12.37 -10.06
N ASN A 158 5.25 12.03 -8.96
CA ASN A 158 5.34 12.70 -7.69
C ASN A 158 5.88 11.73 -6.61
N GLY A 159 6.23 12.28 -5.45
CA GLY A 159 6.95 11.55 -4.41
C GLY A 159 7.26 12.40 -3.17
N PHE A 160 7.71 11.75 -2.12
CA PHE A 160 8.15 12.33 -0.85
C PHE A 160 9.28 11.46 -0.28
N SER A 161 9.97 11.92 0.77
CA SER A 161 11.03 11.13 1.42
C SER A 161 10.69 10.85 2.89
N PHE A 162 11.37 9.87 3.49
CA PHE A 162 11.20 9.52 4.90
C PHE A 162 12.48 8.95 5.51
N TRP A 163 12.70 9.23 6.79
CA TRP A 163 13.74 8.61 7.57
C TRP A 163 13.26 7.27 8.12
N ILE A 164 14.02 6.21 7.89
CA ILE A 164 13.81 4.91 8.51
C ILE A 164 14.96 4.57 9.47
N GLY A 165 14.60 4.06 10.64
CA GLY A 165 15.54 3.67 11.68
C GLY A 165 16.18 2.30 11.47
N PRO A 166 17.23 1.98 12.24
CA PRO A 166 17.86 0.65 12.29
C PRO A 166 16.89 -0.51 12.57
N ASP A 167 15.78 -0.24 13.26
CA ASP A 167 14.71 -1.17 13.63
C ASP A 167 13.64 -1.37 12.54
N ASN A 168 13.89 -0.90 11.31
CA ASN A 168 12.96 -0.92 10.17
C ASN A 168 11.63 -0.20 10.49
N ARG A 169 11.70 0.92 11.22
CA ARG A 169 10.55 1.79 11.53
C ARG A 169 10.77 3.20 11.02
N VAL A 170 9.76 3.79 10.41
CA VAL A 170 9.79 5.20 10.02
C VAL A 170 9.89 6.11 11.26
N ARG A 171 10.67 7.17 11.12
CA ARG A 171 10.97 8.17 12.16
C ARG A 171 10.38 9.55 11.86
N GLU A 172 10.39 9.94 10.58
CA GLU A 172 10.05 11.28 10.12
C GLU A 172 9.69 11.21 8.63
N LEU A 173 8.73 12.02 8.17
CA LEU A 173 8.54 12.28 6.73
C LEU A 173 9.13 13.63 6.35
N VAL A 174 9.73 13.69 5.16
CA VAL A 174 10.40 14.85 4.60
C VAL A 174 9.67 15.26 3.31
N GLY A 175 9.13 16.48 3.29
CA GLY A 175 8.45 17.05 2.11
C GLY A 175 7.05 16.50 1.83
N PHE A 176 6.40 15.86 2.82
CA PHE A 176 5.09 15.24 2.66
C PHE A 176 3.92 16.23 2.48
N PRO A 177 3.81 17.35 3.24
CA PRO A 177 2.79 18.36 2.99
C PRO A 177 2.88 18.95 1.58
N GLU A 178 4.10 19.24 1.10
CA GLU A 178 4.35 19.74 -0.25
C GLU A 178 4.01 18.69 -1.32
N PHE A 179 4.22 17.41 -1.01
CA PHE A 179 3.80 16.29 -1.87
C PHE A 179 2.27 16.25 -2.02
N LEU A 180 1.50 16.36 -0.93
CA LEU A 180 0.03 16.43 -0.98
C LEU A 180 -0.46 17.63 -1.80
N GLN A 181 0.15 18.81 -1.61
CA GLN A 181 -0.17 20.01 -2.39
C GLN A 181 0.14 19.83 -3.89
N ARG A 182 1.22 19.12 -4.25
CA ARG A 182 1.50 18.74 -5.63
C ARG A 182 0.46 17.76 -6.18
N CYS A 183 -0.02 16.80 -5.38
CA CYS A 183 -1.07 15.87 -5.79
C CYS A 183 -2.36 16.59 -6.19
N VAL A 184 -2.76 17.62 -5.42
CA VAL A 184 -4.02 18.35 -5.68
C VAL A 184 -3.88 19.54 -6.63
N ARG A 185 -2.72 19.74 -7.27
CA ARG A 185 -2.46 20.90 -8.15
C ARG A 185 -3.45 21.01 -9.31
N ASN A 186 -3.74 19.88 -9.94
CA ASN A 186 -4.61 19.80 -11.12
C ASN A 186 -6.11 19.56 -10.76
N VAL A 187 -6.43 19.47 -9.46
CA VAL A 187 -7.80 19.32 -8.96
C VAL A 187 -8.55 20.66 -9.12
N PRO A 188 -9.81 20.65 -9.62
CA PRO A 188 -10.64 21.85 -9.67
C PRO A 188 -10.72 22.55 -8.30
N PRO A 189 -10.60 23.89 -8.22
CA PRO A 189 -10.52 24.60 -6.93
C PRO A 189 -11.63 24.27 -5.93
N GLN A 190 -12.85 24.01 -6.43
CA GLN A 190 -14.04 23.66 -5.64
C GLN A 190 -13.92 22.27 -4.98
N LEU A 191 -13.13 21.37 -5.55
CA LEU A 191 -12.90 20.00 -5.06
C LEU A 191 -11.57 19.86 -4.31
N ARG A 192 -10.69 20.88 -4.35
CA ARG A 192 -9.34 20.77 -3.79
C ARG A 192 -9.35 20.47 -2.30
N GLN A 193 -10.18 21.15 -1.51
CA GLN A 193 -10.24 20.90 -0.07
C GLN A 193 -10.82 19.53 0.28
N SER A 194 -11.79 19.00 -0.48
CA SER A 194 -12.34 17.66 -0.25
C SER A 194 -11.37 16.55 -0.66
N VAL A 195 -10.65 16.72 -1.77
CA VAL A 195 -9.61 15.76 -2.19
C VAL A 195 -8.41 15.83 -1.25
N LEU A 196 -8.02 17.03 -0.79
CA LEU A 196 -6.98 17.21 0.21
C LEU A 196 -7.41 16.59 1.56
N ALA A 197 -8.65 16.78 2.01
CA ALA A 197 -9.16 16.12 3.21
C ALA A 197 -9.28 14.59 3.07
N GLN A 198 -9.49 14.05 1.86
CA GLN A 198 -9.39 12.59 1.59
C GLN A 198 -7.94 12.09 1.60
N LEU A 199 -6.97 12.97 1.32
CA LEU A 199 -5.53 12.71 1.38
C LEU A 199 -4.92 13.00 2.76
N GLU A 200 -5.57 13.81 3.61
CA GLU A 200 -5.12 14.26 4.93
C GLU A 200 -5.85 13.55 6.08
N GLY A 201 -7.12 13.14 5.89
CA GLY A 201 -7.96 12.38 6.85
C GLY A 201 -7.49 10.94 7.09
N THR A 202 -6.20 10.71 6.91
CA THR A 202 -5.43 9.48 7.04
C THR A 202 -4.13 9.73 7.81
N HIS A 203 -3.94 10.90 8.46
CA HIS A 203 -2.63 11.38 8.90
C HIS A 203 -2.62 12.18 10.22
N SER A 204 -2.40 11.49 11.36
CA SER A 204 -1.63 12.05 12.49
C SER A 204 -0.13 11.71 12.35
N GLU A 205 0.76 12.34 13.13
CA GLU A 205 2.21 12.08 13.05
C GLU A 205 2.60 10.60 13.29
N ASN A 206 1.84 9.87 14.10
CA ASN A 206 2.05 8.42 14.29
C ASN A 206 1.57 7.58 13.09
N ASP A 207 0.57 8.06 12.36
CA ASP A 207 0.01 7.41 11.19
C ASP A 207 0.89 7.52 9.95
N LEU A 208 1.75 8.54 9.90
CA LEU A 208 2.73 8.71 8.84
C LEU A 208 3.73 7.55 8.78
N ALA A 209 4.05 6.94 9.93
CA ALA A 209 4.87 5.73 9.96
C ALA A 209 4.09 4.49 9.46
N ASN A 210 2.87 4.30 9.95
CA ASN A 210 1.98 3.21 9.50
C ASN A 210 1.68 3.30 7.98
N PHE A 211 1.50 4.51 7.45
CA PHE A 211 1.30 4.78 6.02
C PHE A 211 2.43 4.21 5.16
N VAL A 212 3.68 4.31 5.62
CA VAL A 212 4.86 3.84 4.89
C VAL A 212 5.08 2.35 5.12
N ASP A 213 4.91 1.86 6.35
CA ASP A 213 5.01 0.44 6.68
C ASP A 213 3.99 -0.39 5.87
N ASP A 214 2.70 -0.06 5.94
CA ASP A 214 1.62 -0.67 5.13
C ASP A 214 1.62 -0.16 3.68
N GLY A 215 2.31 0.95 3.44
CA GLY A 215 2.57 1.55 2.13
C GLY A 215 3.46 0.67 1.27
N ILE A 216 4.55 0.19 1.86
CA ILE A 216 5.73 -0.33 1.16
C ILE A 216 6.07 -1.76 1.64
N GLY A 217 5.35 -2.28 2.64
CA GLY A 217 5.46 -3.66 3.13
C GLY A 217 6.58 -3.85 4.15
N LEU A 218 7.03 -2.76 4.78
CA LEU A 218 8.16 -2.80 5.72
C LEU A 218 7.69 -3.45 7.02
N LEU A 219 8.31 -4.57 7.37
CA LEU A 219 8.04 -5.29 8.62
C LEU A 219 9.11 -4.94 9.66
N PRO A 220 8.75 -4.34 10.80
CA PRO A 220 9.70 -4.09 11.86
C PRO A 220 10.14 -5.43 12.50
N TYR A 221 11.37 -5.83 12.22
CA TYR A 221 11.98 -7.05 12.78
C TYR A 221 12.35 -6.87 14.26
N SER A 222 12.59 -5.62 14.70
CA SER A 222 13.04 -5.30 16.06
C SER A 222 12.02 -4.49 16.86
N ASN A 223 11.85 -4.89 18.12
CA ASN A 223 11.25 -4.06 19.17
C ASN A 223 12.30 -3.29 19.99
N ASN A 224 13.61 -3.47 19.73
CA ASN A 224 14.71 -2.84 20.48
C ASN A 224 15.63 -2.00 19.56
N PRO A 225 15.54 -0.66 19.58
CA PRO A 225 16.32 0.21 18.70
C PRO A 225 17.84 0.24 19.00
N ARG A 226 18.31 -0.42 20.08
CA ARG A 226 19.75 -0.58 20.37
C ARG A 226 20.38 -1.80 19.67
N HIS A 227 19.56 -2.71 19.14
CA HIS A 227 19.99 -3.89 18.41
C HIS A 227 19.33 -3.86 17.02
N PRO A 228 19.98 -3.21 16.01
CA PRO A 228 19.50 -3.15 14.62
C PRO A 228 19.25 -4.53 14.04
N ALA A 229 20.24 -5.41 14.19
CA ALA A 229 20.16 -6.81 13.83
C ALA A 229 19.39 -7.57 14.91
N VAL A 230 18.34 -8.27 14.48
CA VAL A 230 17.63 -9.22 15.33
C VAL A 230 18.09 -10.61 14.97
N ALA A 231 18.78 -11.25 15.91
CA ALA A 231 19.05 -12.68 15.85
C ALA A 231 17.72 -13.41 15.93
N VAL A 232 17.38 -14.09 14.85
CA VAL A 232 16.16 -14.88 14.69
C VAL A 232 16.51 -16.32 14.34
N LYS A 233 15.65 -17.22 14.80
CA LYS A 233 15.72 -18.67 14.55
C LYS A 233 14.44 -19.10 13.84
N VAL A 234 14.50 -20.01 12.88
CA VAL A 234 13.27 -20.56 12.27
C VAL A 234 12.33 -21.09 13.38
N GLY A 235 11.05 -20.76 13.30
CA GLY A 235 10.04 -21.00 14.34
C GLY A 235 9.93 -19.89 15.41
N SER A 236 10.82 -18.89 15.42
CA SER A 236 10.69 -17.74 16.34
C SER A 236 9.45 -16.92 16.01
N ALA A 237 8.66 -16.63 17.03
CA ALA A 237 7.51 -15.75 16.96
C ALA A 237 7.74 -14.45 17.73
N TRP A 238 7.22 -13.33 17.23
CA TRP A 238 7.20 -12.05 17.93
C TRP A 238 5.95 -11.26 17.60
N ASP A 239 5.45 -10.53 18.59
CA ASP A 239 4.31 -9.65 18.43
C ASP A 239 4.79 -8.26 18.04
N LEU A 240 4.18 -7.71 16.99
CA LEU A 240 4.34 -6.31 16.62
C LEU A 240 3.60 -5.46 17.66
N LYS A 241 4.08 -4.23 17.88
CA LYS A 241 3.32 -3.28 18.71
C LYS A 241 1.90 -3.15 18.13
N PRO A 242 0.83 -3.19 18.96
CA PRO A 242 -0.54 -2.98 18.51
C PRO A 242 -0.63 -1.78 17.59
N ARG A 243 -1.02 -2.05 16.35
CA ARG A 243 -1.13 -1.06 15.28
C ARG A 243 -2.54 -0.51 15.22
N MET A 244 -2.62 0.68 14.66
CA MET A 244 -3.86 1.38 14.52
C MET A 244 -4.00 1.94 13.06
N SER A 245 -5.16 1.72 12.36
CA SER A 245 -5.55 2.00 10.95
C SER A 245 -6.95 2.73 10.63
N GLU A 246 -7.37 3.92 11.16
CA GLU A 246 -8.64 4.70 11.04
C GLU A 246 -8.92 4.82 9.59
N GLY A 247 -8.26 5.83 8.99
CA GLY A 247 -8.93 6.71 8.04
C GLY A 247 -9.91 5.86 7.25
N PRO A 248 -11.23 5.93 7.52
CA PRO A 248 -11.99 6.86 8.35
C PRO A 248 -12.70 6.21 9.56
N ILE A 249 -12.41 4.94 9.89
CA ILE A 249 -13.12 4.12 10.89
C ILE A 249 -12.09 3.56 11.88
N PRO A 250 -12.00 4.05 13.13
CA PRO A 250 -11.19 3.45 14.20
C PRO A 250 -11.45 1.94 14.41
N MET A 251 -10.40 1.17 14.73
CA MET A 251 -10.39 -0.24 15.14
C MET A 251 -9.12 -0.48 16.00
N GLN A 252 -8.63 -1.72 16.18
CA GLN A 252 -7.28 -2.02 16.68
C GLN A 252 -6.72 -3.28 15.98
N ILE A 253 -5.46 -3.29 15.52
CA ILE A 253 -4.82 -4.49 14.95
C ILE A 253 -3.69 -4.99 15.85
N ASN A 254 -3.83 -6.20 16.36
CA ASN A 254 -2.73 -6.93 16.98
C ASN A 254 -2.17 -7.91 15.94
N THR A 255 -0.85 -7.95 15.74
CA THR A 255 -0.21 -8.78 14.70
C THR A 255 0.96 -9.56 15.28
N ARG A 256 0.94 -10.87 15.06
CA ARG A 256 1.99 -11.83 15.39
C ARG A 256 2.71 -12.23 14.12
N CYS A 257 4.04 -12.19 14.17
CA CYS A 257 4.92 -12.65 13.10
C CYS A 257 5.61 -13.94 13.52
N VAL A 258 5.85 -14.84 12.56
CA VAL A 258 6.63 -16.06 12.76
C VAL A 258 7.61 -16.22 11.61
N LEU A 259 8.89 -16.46 11.91
CA LEU A 259 9.89 -16.80 10.88
C LEU A 259 9.70 -18.25 10.46
N LYS A 260 9.28 -18.47 9.20
CA LYS A 260 9.01 -19.78 8.62
C LYS A 260 10.20 -20.37 7.88
N GLU A 261 11.01 -19.55 7.20
CA GLU A 261 12.20 -19.99 6.48
C GLU A 261 13.36 -18.98 6.64
N LEU A 262 14.59 -19.47 6.75
CA LEU A 262 15.79 -18.65 6.73
C LEU A 262 16.92 -19.35 5.95
N THR A 263 17.27 -18.79 4.80
CA THR A 263 18.38 -19.21 3.92
C THR A 263 19.46 -18.13 3.87
N ASP A 264 20.58 -18.34 3.17
CA ASP A 264 21.62 -17.32 3.00
C ASP A 264 21.12 -16.07 2.27
N SER A 265 20.20 -16.23 1.32
CA SER A 265 19.70 -15.13 0.47
C SER A 265 18.36 -14.56 0.93
N THR A 266 17.49 -15.35 1.56
CA THR A 266 16.12 -14.91 1.88
C THR A 266 15.65 -15.32 3.27
N ALA A 267 14.73 -14.55 3.83
CA ALA A 267 13.95 -14.91 5.02
C ALA A 267 12.46 -14.83 4.70
N GLU A 268 11.67 -15.79 5.15
CA GLU A 268 10.22 -15.81 4.94
C GLU A 268 9.47 -15.76 6.27
N ILE A 269 8.60 -14.75 6.41
CA ILE A 269 7.85 -14.45 7.63
C ILE A 269 6.37 -14.61 7.32
N SER A 270 5.67 -15.45 8.09
CA SER A 270 4.20 -15.47 8.11
C SER A 270 3.66 -14.45 9.11
N LEU A 271 2.52 -13.85 8.80
CA LEU A 271 1.82 -12.88 9.63
C LEU A 271 0.41 -13.36 9.89
N ILE A 272 -0.03 -13.28 11.14
CA ILE A 272 -1.44 -13.44 11.55
C ILE A 272 -1.78 -12.25 12.43
N GLY A 273 -2.98 -11.70 12.29
CA GLY A 273 -3.43 -10.60 13.14
C GLY A 273 -4.94 -10.58 13.32
N LYS A 274 -5.35 -9.99 14.44
CA LYS A 274 -6.75 -9.85 14.85
C LYS A 274 -7.12 -8.37 14.85
N ILE A 275 -8.26 -8.05 14.26
CA ILE A 275 -8.90 -6.74 14.34
C ILE A 275 -9.88 -6.80 15.52
N ALA A 276 -9.66 -5.97 16.53
CA ALA A 276 -10.59 -5.86 17.65
C ALA A 276 -11.90 -5.16 17.21
N PRO A 277 -13.05 -5.56 17.77
CA PRO A 277 -14.28 -4.79 17.61
C PRO A 277 -14.16 -3.41 18.27
N ASP A 278 -14.90 -2.43 17.74
CA ASP A 278 -15.10 -1.15 18.42
C ASP A 278 -16.58 -1.00 18.82
N ASN A 279 -16.79 -0.69 20.10
CA ASN A 279 -18.12 -0.45 20.67
C ASN A 279 -18.60 0.99 20.40
N ALA A 280 -17.70 1.91 20.04
CA ALA A 280 -18.03 3.26 19.64
C ALA A 280 -18.30 3.32 18.12
N PRO A 281 -19.48 3.76 17.66
CA PRO A 281 -19.71 3.92 16.24
C PRO A 281 -18.93 5.11 15.68
N THR A 282 -18.25 4.88 14.55
CA THR A 282 -17.74 5.95 13.71
C THR A 282 -18.91 6.72 13.10
N LEU A 283 -18.95 8.04 13.28
CA LEU A 283 -19.94 8.89 12.62
C LEU A 283 -19.48 9.27 11.21
N VAL A 284 -20.15 8.72 10.22
CA VAL A 284 -19.84 8.91 8.80
C VAL A 284 -20.92 9.78 8.16
N ARG A 285 -20.52 10.87 7.49
CA ARG A 285 -21.44 11.84 6.87
C ARG A 285 -21.35 11.81 5.35
N ASP A 286 -22.49 11.58 4.70
CA ASP A 286 -22.66 11.63 3.24
C ASP A 286 -23.72 12.68 2.89
N GLY A 287 -23.27 13.88 2.50
CA GLY A 287 -24.11 15.05 2.31
C GLY A 287 -24.91 15.40 3.56
N ASN A 288 -26.24 15.28 3.49
CA ASN A 288 -27.16 15.53 4.62
C ASN A 288 -27.50 14.25 5.42
N ARG A 289 -26.83 13.13 5.18
CA ARG A 289 -27.05 11.86 5.89
C ARG A 289 -25.94 11.60 6.88
N GLU A 290 -26.30 11.29 8.11
CA GLU A 290 -25.38 10.77 9.13
C GLU A 290 -25.62 9.26 9.29
N MET A 291 -24.54 8.51 9.44
CA MET A 291 -24.51 7.06 9.59
C MET A 291 -23.58 6.71 10.74
N ARG A 292 -23.85 5.58 11.38
CA ARG A 292 -23.00 4.98 12.41
C ARG A 292 -22.39 3.71 11.84
N VAL A 293 -21.06 3.63 11.82
CA VAL A 293 -20.35 2.41 11.41
C VAL A 293 -19.72 1.79 12.64
N PHE A 294 -20.13 0.56 12.93
CA PHE A 294 -19.59 -0.29 13.99
C PHE A 294 -18.63 -1.29 13.37
N VAL A 295 -17.53 -1.54 14.05
CA VAL A 295 -16.56 -2.57 13.66
C VAL A 295 -16.82 -3.78 14.53
N ASN A 296 -17.28 -4.86 13.91
CA ASN A 296 -17.62 -6.10 14.60
C ASN A 296 -16.36 -6.97 14.87
N GLY A 297 -15.24 -6.59 14.25
CA GLY A 297 -13.95 -7.27 14.34
C GLY A 297 -13.47 -7.77 12.98
N GLY A 298 -12.46 -8.62 12.99
CA GLY A 298 -11.88 -9.19 11.77
C GLY A 298 -10.51 -9.81 12.00
N HIS A 299 -9.82 -10.13 10.92
CA HIS A 299 -8.49 -10.73 10.95
C HIS A 299 -7.68 -10.37 9.70
N CYS A 300 -6.37 -10.58 9.77
CA CYS A 300 -5.49 -10.56 8.61
C CYS A 300 -4.51 -11.73 8.66
N SER A 301 -4.16 -12.26 7.50
CA SER A 301 -3.11 -13.26 7.35
C SER A 301 -2.25 -12.93 6.13
N GLY A 302 -0.99 -13.35 6.14
CA GLY A 302 -0.09 -13.02 5.05
C GLY A 302 1.30 -13.63 5.16
N THR A 303 2.10 -13.36 4.13
CA THR A 303 3.52 -13.71 4.06
C THR A 303 4.35 -12.51 3.61
N CYS A 304 5.62 -12.51 3.97
CA CYS A 304 6.62 -11.57 3.51
C CYS A 304 7.96 -12.30 3.32
N LYS A 305 8.45 -12.31 2.09
CA LYS A 305 9.77 -12.80 1.73
C LYS A 305 10.73 -11.61 1.61
N ILE A 306 11.84 -11.67 2.31
CA ILE A 306 12.82 -10.58 2.47
C ILE A 306 14.12 -11.03 1.82
N ASP A 307 14.75 -10.14 1.04
CA ASP A 307 16.13 -10.32 0.58
C ASP A 307 17.09 -9.96 1.72
N ARG A 308 17.92 -10.91 2.16
CA ARG A 308 18.86 -10.72 3.27
C ARG A 308 20.06 -9.84 2.92
N ARG A 309 20.31 -9.58 1.63
CA ARG A 309 21.37 -8.68 1.15
C ARG A 309 21.02 -7.20 1.39
N THR A 310 19.74 -6.85 1.37
CA THR A 310 19.22 -5.48 1.52
C THR A 310 18.37 -5.28 2.78
N GLY A 311 17.69 -6.33 3.25
CA GLY A 311 16.70 -6.28 4.32
C GLY A 311 15.31 -5.82 3.86
N LEU A 312 15.06 -5.70 2.55
CA LEU A 312 13.78 -5.25 1.99
C LEU A 312 12.87 -6.42 1.56
N PRO A 313 11.54 -6.23 1.59
CA PRO A 313 10.59 -7.18 1.03
C PRO A 313 10.82 -7.37 -0.49
N THR A 314 11.01 -8.62 -0.91
CA THR A 314 10.99 -9.02 -2.32
C THR A 314 9.59 -9.38 -2.79
N ASN A 315 8.82 -10.01 -1.91
CA ASN A 315 7.42 -10.31 -2.08
C ASN A 315 6.70 -10.13 -0.73
N SER A 316 5.52 -9.54 -0.72
CA SER A 316 4.62 -9.64 0.42
C SER A 316 3.18 -9.74 -0.06
N GLN A 317 2.41 -10.58 0.61
CA GLN A 317 0.99 -10.74 0.38
C GLN A 317 0.25 -10.68 1.72
N ILE A 318 -0.68 -9.73 1.87
CA ILE A 318 -1.49 -9.57 3.08
C ILE A 318 -2.97 -9.58 2.68
N LYS A 319 -3.70 -10.58 3.18
CA LYS A 319 -5.16 -10.67 3.13
C LYS A 319 -5.72 -10.10 4.43
N ARG A 320 -6.79 -9.32 4.35
CA ARG A 320 -7.48 -8.74 5.51
C ARG A 320 -8.99 -8.88 5.30
N TYR A 321 -9.67 -9.31 6.35
CA TYR A 321 -11.12 -9.48 6.43
C TYR A 321 -11.64 -8.64 7.59
N LEU A 322 -12.66 -7.84 7.32
CA LEU A 322 -13.23 -6.89 8.26
C LEU A 322 -14.76 -7.00 8.20
N GLU A 323 -15.39 -7.15 9.35
CA GLU A 323 -16.84 -7.20 9.50
C GLU A 323 -17.34 -5.92 10.18
N MET A 324 -18.39 -5.33 9.61
CA MET A 324 -18.93 -4.04 10.03
C MET A 324 -20.45 -4.06 9.98
N THR A 325 -21.07 -3.26 10.85
CA THR A 325 -22.49 -2.92 10.74
C THR A 325 -22.63 -1.43 10.49
N VAL A 326 -23.35 -1.05 9.43
CA VAL A 326 -23.71 0.34 9.16
C VAL A 326 -25.16 0.56 9.57
N GLN A 327 -25.41 1.49 10.48
CA GLN A 327 -26.74 1.93 10.89
C GLN A 327 -27.02 3.30 10.28
N THR A 328 -28.10 3.40 9.49
CA THR A 328 -28.55 4.65 8.88
C THR A 328 -29.45 5.46 9.82
N ALA A 329 -29.70 6.73 9.50
CA ALA A 329 -30.47 7.66 10.33
C ALA A 329 -31.94 7.25 10.59
N ASP A 330 -32.50 6.34 9.80
CA ASP A 330 -33.82 5.72 9.98
C ASP A 330 -33.80 4.48 10.90
N GLY A 331 -32.62 4.08 11.38
CA GLY A 331 -32.42 2.89 12.20
C GLY A 331 -32.20 1.60 11.41
N THR A 332 -32.19 1.63 10.06
CA THR A 332 -31.92 0.44 9.26
C THR A 332 -30.47 -0.02 9.47
N GLU A 333 -30.29 -1.29 9.77
CA GLU A 333 -28.97 -1.93 9.88
C GLU A 333 -28.60 -2.65 8.58
N ILE A 334 -27.34 -2.47 8.20
CA ILE A 334 -26.75 -2.97 6.95
C ILE A 334 -25.48 -3.72 7.34
N GLN A 335 -25.44 -5.02 7.07
CA GLN A 335 -24.26 -5.85 7.36
C GLN A 335 -23.25 -5.74 6.22
N GLN A 336 -22.00 -5.47 6.56
CA GLN A 336 -20.91 -5.30 5.60
C GLN A 336 -19.71 -6.19 5.92
N ARG A 337 -19.13 -6.78 4.89
CA ARG A 337 -17.83 -7.48 4.95
C ARG A 337 -16.89 -6.88 3.93
N LYS A 338 -15.80 -6.27 4.39
CA LYS A 338 -14.70 -5.77 3.56
C LYS A 338 -13.58 -6.79 3.54
N GLU A 339 -13.17 -7.18 2.35
CA GLU A 339 -12.02 -8.02 2.09
C GLU A 339 -11.00 -7.18 1.33
N SER A 340 -9.72 -7.29 1.67
CA SER A 340 -8.65 -6.66 0.89
C SER A 340 -7.44 -7.57 0.76
N LEU A 341 -6.88 -7.60 -0.44
CA LEU A 341 -5.62 -8.26 -0.75
C LEU A 341 -4.61 -7.18 -1.16
N THR A 342 -3.56 -7.00 -0.35
CA THR A 342 -2.41 -6.17 -0.70
C THR A 342 -1.26 -7.08 -1.10
N SER A 343 -0.71 -6.86 -2.29
CA SER A 343 0.47 -7.54 -2.81
C SER A 343 1.57 -6.53 -3.12
N ILE A 344 2.80 -6.82 -2.74
CA ILE A 344 3.98 -6.01 -3.03
C ILE A 344 5.04 -6.93 -3.63
N SER A 345 5.66 -6.51 -4.73
CA SER A 345 6.74 -7.24 -5.39
C SER A 345 7.86 -6.29 -5.80
N SER A 346 9.11 -6.65 -5.49
CA SER A 346 10.29 -5.90 -5.91
C SER A 346 11.00 -6.58 -7.09
N PHE A 347 11.73 -5.80 -7.87
CA PHE A 347 12.63 -6.32 -8.91
C PHE A 347 14.09 -5.98 -8.57
N LEU A 348 14.67 -6.68 -7.59
CA LEU A 348 16.07 -6.48 -7.17
C LEU A 348 17.10 -6.89 -8.23
N ASP A 349 16.73 -7.85 -9.09
CA ASP A 349 17.61 -8.46 -10.09
C ASP A 349 17.42 -7.85 -11.49
N GLN A 350 17.50 -6.52 -11.60
CA GLN A 350 17.84 -5.89 -12.87
C GLN A 350 19.35 -5.64 -12.91
N PRO A 351 20.15 -6.54 -13.53
CA PRO A 351 21.55 -6.25 -13.80
C PRO A 351 21.62 -4.98 -14.65
N GLY A 352 22.51 -4.06 -14.26
CA GLY A 352 22.47 -2.67 -14.70
C GLY A 352 22.41 -2.51 -16.23
N GLY A 353 21.36 -1.86 -16.71
CA GLY A 353 21.39 -1.24 -18.04
C GLY A 353 22.59 -0.28 -18.12
N PRO A 354 23.30 -0.22 -19.25
CA PRO A 354 24.58 0.46 -19.32
C PRO A 354 24.44 1.94 -18.93
N GLN A 355 25.23 2.35 -17.95
CA GLN A 355 25.48 3.76 -17.69
C GLN A 355 26.01 4.38 -18.98
N GLN A 356 25.20 5.21 -19.65
CA GLN A 356 25.70 6.09 -20.69
C GLN A 356 26.61 7.13 -20.02
N GLN A 357 27.89 6.79 -19.90
CA GLN A 357 28.92 7.76 -19.59
C GLN A 357 28.84 8.86 -20.65
N GLN A 358 28.57 10.09 -20.18
CA GLN A 358 28.70 11.28 -21.00
C GLN A 358 30.17 11.45 -21.38
N ALA A 359 30.54 10.96 -22.57
CA ALA A 359 31.84 11.21 -23.17
C ALA A 359 31.89 12.66 -23.68
N SER A 360 32.11 13.60 -22.77
CA SER A 360 32.56 14.94 -23.13
C SER A 360 34.03 14.88 -23.58
N GLY A 361 34.30 14.92 -24.88
CA GLY A 361 35.66 14.83 -25.41
C GLY A 361 35.79 15.28 -26.86
N SER A 362 36.32 16.50 -27.05
CA SER A 362 36.86 17.09 -28.28
C SER A 362 36.07 16.92 -29.60
N TYR A 363 35.39 17.99 -30.01
CA TYR A 363 35.43 18.39 -31.41
C TYR A 363 36.87 18.82 -31.75
N ASP A 364 37.46 18.24 -32.79
CA ASP A 364 38.58 18.84 -33.51
C ASP A 364 38.36 18.67 -35.03
N ALA A 365 38.88 19.60 -35.83
CA ALA A 365 38.48 19.79 -37.22
C ALA A 365 39.49 19.19 -38.21
N GLY A 366 39.01 18.53 -39.27
CA GLY A 366 39.90 17.83 -40.21
C GLY A 366 39.25 17.30 -41.49
N VAL A 367 38.77 18.21 -42.35
CA VAL A 367 38.79 18.17 -43.84
C VAL A 367 39.15 16.82 -44.52
N GLN A 368 38.26 16.24 -45.34
CA GLN A 368 38.36 16.32 -46.82
C GLN A 368 37.11 15.81 -47.59
N GLN A 369 36.98 16.32 -48.82
CA GLN A 369 35.85 16.11 -49.76
C GLN A 369 35.77 14.70 -50.35
N SER A 370 34.56 14.27 -50.76
CA SER A 370 34.32 14.00 -52.19
C SER A 370 32.83 14.09 -52.55
N VAL A 371 32.55 14.66 -53.72
CA VAL A 371 31.20 14.93 -54.24
C VAL A 371 30.79 13.79 -55.17
N HIS A 372 29.56 13.29 -55.03
CA HIS A 372 28.86 12.69 -56.17
C HIS A 372 27.37 13.07 -56.18
N ILE A 373 27.04 13.96 -57.12
CA ILE A 373 25.68 14.29 -57.52
C ILE A 373 25.18 13.13 -58.41
N ARG A 374 23.95 12.66 -58.17
CA ARG A 374 23.18 11.99 -59.22
C ARG A 374 21.72 12.40 -59.17
N GLU A 375 21.18 12.63 -60.34
CA GLU A 375 19.98 13.43 -60.57
C GLU A 375 18.69 12.63 -60.38
N THR A 376 17.63 13.34 -60.03
CA THR A 376 16.24 12.85 -60.09
C THR A 376 15.78 12.77 -61.55
N PRO A 377 14.79 11.92 -61.87
CA PRO A 377 13.60 12.53 -62.47
C PRO A 377 12.28 12.05 -61.88
N LEU A 378 11.30 12.97 -61.86
CA LEU A 378 9.91 12.71 -61.50
C LEU A 378 9.23 11.79 -62.53
N ALA A 379 8.26 10.99 -62.08
CA ALA A 379 7.24 10.38 -62.92
C ALA A 379 5.83 10.58 -62.33
N THR A 380 5.23 11.71 -62.72
CA THR A 380 3.84 11.87 -63.18
C THR A 380 2.70 11.08 -62.49
N ARG A 381 1.84 11.82 -61.78
CA ARG A 381 0.43 11.44 -61.51
C ARG A 381 -0.38 11.37 -62.81
N THR A 382 -1.25 10.38 -62.95
CA THR A 382 -2.44 10.50 -63.81
C THR A 382 -3.66 9.83 -63.17
N ARG A 383 -4.71 10.64 -62.97
CA ARG A 383 -6.13 10.33 -62.69
C ARG A 383 -6.46 9.14 -61.81
#